data_AF-A0A416XSP6-F1
#
_entry.id   AF-A0A416XSP6-F1
#
_cell.length_a   1.000
_cell.length_b   1.000
_cell.length_c   1.000
_cell.angle_alpha   90.00
_cell.angle_beta   90.00
_cell.angle_gamma   90.00
#
_symmetry.space_group_name_H-M   'P 1'
#
loop_
_entity.id
_entity.type
_entity.pdbx_description
1 polymer ?
#
loop_
_entity_poly.entity_id
_entity_poly.type
_entity_poly.pdbx_seq_one_letter_code
_entity_poly.pdbx_strand_id
1 'polypeptide(L)' 'MDIMMPVMDGLTATKAIRALNRPDAGIIPIIAMTANAFAEDVQRCLDSGMNAHLAKPLDIEKVKKNDL' A
#
# COMPACT_ATOMS: atom_id res chain seq x y z
N MET A 1 -2.70 0.73 2.97
CA MET A 1 -1.69 0.07 3.81
C MET A 1 -0.84 1.15 4.44
N ASP A 2 -0.89 1.30 5.76
CA ASP A 2 0.03 2.19 6.46
C ASP A 2 1.44 1.59 6.43
N ILE A 3 2.43 2.35 5.97
CA ILE A 3 3.82 1.88 5.99
C ILE A 3 4.34 1.81 7.43
N MET A 4 3.98 2.81 8.25
CA MET A 4 4.49 2.97 9.60
C MET A 4 3.52 2.35 10.61
N MET A 5 3.55 1.03 10.71
CA MET A 5 2.77 0.26 11.68
C MET A 5 3.68 -0.28 12.81
N PRO A 6 3.17 -0.37 14.05
CA PRO A 6 3.90 -1.05 15.12
C PRO A 6 3.99 -2.55 14.85
N VAL A 7 5.05 -3.20 15.37
CA VAL A 7 5.32 -4.65 15.28
C VAL A 7 5.69 -5.16 13.89
N MET A 8 4.88 -4.87 12.87
CA MET A 8 5.11 -5.27 11.48
C MET A 8 4.81 -4.09 10.56
N ASP A 9 5.80 -3.66 9.77
CA ASP A 9 5.63 -2.54 8.84
C ASP A 9 4.76 -2.93 7.63
N GLY A 10 4.25 -1.92 6.92
CA GLY A 10 3.36 -2.12 5.77
C GLY A 10 4.00 -2.82 4.56
N LEU A 11 5.32 -2.72 4.39
CA LEU A 11 6.03 -3.43 3.31
C LEU A 11 6.07 -4.93 3.61
N THR A 12 6.44 -5.29 4.83
CA THR A 12 6.45 -6.67 5.32
C THR A 12 5.04 -7.27 5.30
N ALA A 13 4.04 -6.51 5.75
CA ALA A 13 2.64 -6.95 5.69
C ALA A 13 2.16 -7.18 4.24
N THR A 14 2.55 -6.31 3.30
CA THR A 14 2.21 -6.48 1.88
C THR A 14 2.82 -7.75 1.31
N LYS A 15 4.10 -8.01 1.57
CA LYS A 15 4.76 -9.25 1.14
C LYS A 15 4.06 -10.49 1.71
N ALA A 16 3.66 -10.44 2.98
CA ALA A 16 2.91 -11.52 3.60
C ALA A 16 1.55 -11.74 2.92
N ILE A 17 0.82 -10.67 2.60
CA ILE A 17 -0.45 -10.75 1.84
C ILE A 17 -0.22 -11.39 0.46
N ARG A 18 0.82 -10.96 -0.27
CA ARG A 18 1.17 -11.52 -1.60
C ARG A 18 1.56 -12.99 -1.54
N ALA A 19 2.06 -13.47 -0.41
CA ALA A 19 2.43 -14.87 -0.19
C ALA A 19 1.26 -15.78 0.25
N LEU A 20 0.08 -15.23 0.52
CA LEU A 20 -1.08 -16.04 0.91
C LEU A 20 -1.51 -16.98 -0.22
N ASN A 21 -1.83 -18.23 0.12
CA ASN A 21 -2.45 -19.18 -0.80
C ASN A 21 -3.94 -18.88 -0.98
N ARG A 22 -4.24 -17.71 -1.53
CA ARG A 22 -5.59 -17.25 -1.88
C ARG A 22 -5.62 -16.75 -3.32
N PRO A 23 -6.71 -16.99 -4.08
CA PRO A 23 -6.81 -16.54 -5.47
C PRO A 23 -6.66 -15.02 -5.67
N ASP A 24 -7.06 -14.23 -4.68
CA ASP A 24 -7.04 -12.76 -4.73
C ASP A 24 -5.71 -12.14 -4.27
N ALA A 25 -4.83 -12.92 -3.64
CA ALA A 25 -3.60 -12.42 -3.01
C ALA A 25 -2.69 -11.65 -3.99
N GLY A 26 -2.61 -12.08 -5.25
CA GLY A 26 -1.79 -11.42 -6.28
C GLY A 26 -2.44 -10.21 -6.94
N ILE A 27 -3.76 -10.04 -6.85
CA ILE A 27 -4.52 -9.04 -7.63
C ILE A 27 -5.21 -7.99 -6.78
N ILE A 28 -5.44 -8.25 -5.48
CA ILE A 28 -6.12 -7.29 -4.61
C ILE A 28 -5.30 -5.98 -4.56
N PRO A 29 -5.89 -4.82 -4.87
CA PRO A 29 -5.16 -3.55 -4.84
C PRO A 29 -4.70 -3.20 -3.42
N ILE A 30 -3.40 -2.94 -3.26
CA ILE A 30 -2.81 -2.46 -2.00
C ILE A 30 -2.22 -1.08 -2.28
N ILE A 31 -2.79 -0.05 -1.68
CA ILE A 31 -2.33 1.34 -1.81
C ILE A 31 -1.53 1.70 -0.57
N ALA A 32 -0.27 2.09 -0.75
CA ALA A 32 0.60 2.57 0.33
C ALA A 32 0.08 3.89 0.89
N MET A 33 0.18 4.07 2.20
CA MET A 33 -0.13 5.31 2.89
C MET A 33 1.11 5.74 3.66
N THR A 34 1.70 6.85 3.26
CA THR A 34 3.04 7.29 3.71
C THR A 34 2.96 8.66 4.38
N ALA A 35 3.85 8.95 5.35
CA ALA A 35 3.99 10.31 5.88
C ALA A 35 4.90 11.19 4.99
N ASN A 36 5.84 10.56 4.29
CA ASN A 36 6.81 11.22 3.41
C ASN A 36 6.70 10.64 1.99
N ALA A 37 6.68 11.51 0.97
CA ALA A 37 6.54 11.13 -0.44
C ALA A 37 7.89 11.14 -1.19
N PHE A 38 8.99 10.75 -0.53
CA PHE A 38 10.28 10.65 -1.21
C PHE A 38 10.23 9.52 -2.25
N ALA A 39 10.85 9.74 -3.41
CA ALA A 39 10.81 8.79 -4.53
C ALA A 39 11.30 7.38 -4.16
N GLU A 40 12.26 7.31 -3.24
CA GLU A 40 12.81 6.04 -2.74
C GLU A 40 11.79 5.24 -1.92
N ASP A 41 10.94 5.91 -1.13
CA ASP A 41 9.87 5.26 -0.37
C ASP A 41 8.79 4.71 -1.31
N VAL A 42 8.50 5.43 -2.41
CA VAL A 42 7.57 4.97 -3.44
C VAL A 42 8.08 3.69 -4.11
N GLN A 43 9.37 3.66 -4.48
CA GLN A 43 9.95 2.48 -5.12
C GLN A 43 9.89 1.26 -4.20
N ARG A 44 10.24 1.42 -2.92
CA ARG A 44 10.15 0.33 -1.93
C ARG A 44 8.74 -0.23 -1.77
N CYS A 45 7.72 0.62 -1.90
CA CYS A 45 6.32 0.18 -1.88
C CYS A 45 5.99 -0.68 -3.10
N LEU A 46 6.36 -0.21 -4.30
CA LEU A 46 6.14 -0.95 -5.55
C LEU A 46 6.86 -2.30 -5.53
N ASP A 47 8.12 -2.33 -5.10
CA ASP A 47 8.93 -3.56 -4.99
C ASP A 47 8.35 -4.56 -3.98
N SER A 48 7.59 -4.09 -2.99
CA SER A 48 6.88 -4.96 -2.03
C SER A 48 5.59 -5.57 -2.59
N GLY A 49 5.15 -5.13 -3.77
CA GLY A 49 3.93 -5.58 -4.44
C GLY A 49 2.71 -4.68 -4.24
N MET A 50 2.90 -3.41 -3.84
CA MET A 50 1.84 -2.41 -3.77
C MET A 50 1.56 -1.79 -5.15
N ASN A 51 0.36 -1.25 -5.34
CA ASN A 51 -0.12 -0.75 -6.63
C ASN A 51 0.00 0.77 -6.78
N ALA A 52 -0.07 1.50 -5.67
CA ALA A 52 -0.02 2.97 -5.65
C ALA A 52 0.43 3.45 -4.28
N HIS A 53 0.66 4.75 -4.14
CA HIS A 53 0.95 5.41 -2.88
C HIS A 53 0.08 6.66 -2.72
N LEU A 54 -0.25 7.00 -1.48
CA LEU A 54 -0.95 8.22 -1.08
C LEU A 54 -0.26 8.81 0.15
N ALA A 55 -0.01 10.11 0.12
CA ALA A 55 0.56 10.82 1.26
C ALA A 55 -0.51 11.09 2.33
N LYS A 56 -0.09 11.06 3.60
CA LYS A 56 -0.86 11.52 4.75
C LYS A 56 -0.71 13.05 4.91
N PRO A 57 -1.74 13.77 5.40
CA PRO A 57 -3.09 13.27 5.69
C PRO A 57 -3.83 12.89 4.39
N LEU A 58 -4.63 11.82 4.45
CA LEU A 58 -5.39 11.36 3.29
C LEU A 58 -6.54 12.32 2.99
N ASP A 59 -6.65 12.69 1.72
CA ASP A 59 -7.86 13.32 1.17
C ASP A 59 -8.87 12.22 0.82
N ILE A 60 -9.95 12.13 1.58
CA ILE A 60 -10.97 11.09 1.40
C ILE A 60 -11.61 11.17 0.01
N GLU A 61 -11.72 12.36 -0.58
CA GLU A 61 -12.27 12.51 -1.93
C GLU A 61 -11.38 11.84 -2.99
N LYS A 62 -10.07 11.77 -2.77
CA LYS A 62 -9.12 11.06 -3.67
C LYS A 62 -9.15 9.54 -3.48
N VAL A 63 -9.65 9.06 -2.34
CA VAL A 63 -9.76 7.63 -2.03
C VAL A 63 -11.12 7.08 -2.46
N LYS A 64 -12.15 7.93 -2.51
CA LYS A 64 -13.47 7.57 -3.02
C LYS A 64 -13.38 7.15 -4.47
N LYS A 65 -13.91 5.97 -4.74
CA LYS A 65 -14.11 5.44 -6.08
C LYS A 65 -15.33 6.18 -6.65
N ASN A 66 -15.11 7.28 -7.36
CA ASN A 66 -16.13 7.82 -8.25
C ASN A 66 -16.07 7.03 -9.56
N ASP A 67 -17.18 6.36 -9.85
CA ASP A 67 -17.56 5.75 -11.13
C ASP A 67 -16.81 4.47 -11.54
N LEU A 68 -17.30 3.35 -10.99
CA LEU A 68 -17.71 2.22 -11.84
C LEU A 68 -19.17 2.42 -12.24
#